data_AF-A0A4Q2XYI0-F1
#
_entry.id   AF-A0A4Q2XYI0-F1
#
_cell.length_a   1.000
_cell.length_b   1.000
_cell.length_c   1.000
_cell.angle_alpha   90.00
_cell.angle_beta   90.00
_cell.angle_gamma   90.00
#
_symmetry.space_group_name_H-M   'P 1'
#
loop_
_entity.id
_entity.type
_entity.pdbx_description
1 polymer ?
#
loop_
_entity_poly.entity_id
_entity_poly.type
_entity_poly.pdbx_seq_one_letter_code
_entity_poly.pdbx_strand_id
1 'polypeptide(L)'
;PDWNWSETFAGQAELLRYANAAADAMDVRRLYRFQTRVTAAHYQEDENLWKVTLDGQEQLTCRFLISATGPLNASRMPDIKGIDSFKGEAFHSSRWPLNEDGTAASIDFSGKRVGIIGTGATGVQIIPIAAETAEEFFVFQRSPNWCTPLGNQPLSAEQMALIRKRYPTLLEYIKTTETAFPYHRDKRKAVDVPKEERDAFFDDLYNQPGYGIWLSGFRDTLLNRESNQFLCDFIADKIRERVKDPAVAEKLIPRDHPFGAKRVPMETDYYETYNKPSVHLVDIREAPIVEITPDGIRTSDGSYELDVIIYATGFDAVTGSLDRIDIRGKGGRKLKDEWVDGPSTYLGLQARGYPNFFTLVG
;
A
#
# COMPACT_ATOMS: atom_id res chain seq x y z
N PRO A 1 22.69 -10.67 10.06
CA PRO A 1 22.09 -11.15 11.34
C PRO A 1 22.08 -10.07 12.43
N ASP A 2 23.03 -9.13 12.38
CA ASP A 2 23.28 -8.14 13.44
C ASP A 2 22.40 -6.88 13.39
N TRP A 3 21.45 -6.82 12.46
CA TRP A 3 20.48 -5.73 12.39
C TRP A 3 19.64 -5.66 13.68
N ASN A 4 19.41 -4.44 14.19
CA ASN A 4 18.52 -4.14 15.30
C ASN A 4 17.40 -3.23 14.79
N TRP A 5 16.17 -3.69 14.90
CA TRP A 5 15.00 -2.85 14.64
C TRP A 5 14.72 -1.97 15.87
N SER A 6 14.36 -0.71 15.62
CA SER A 6 14.01 0.25 16.67
C SER A 6 12.55 0.20 17.09
N GLU A 7 11.67 -0.36 16.26
CA GLU A 7 10.23 -0.42 16.46
C GLU A 7 9.67 -1.77 16.00
N THR A 8 8.49 -2.15 16.52
CA THR A 8 7.78 -3.36 16.07
C THR A 8 7.36 -3.30 14.60
N PHE A 9 7.07 -2.09 14.10
CA PHE A 9 6.77 -1.80 12.69
C PHE A 9 7.62 -0.61 12.23
N ALA A 10 8.79 -0.91 11.68
CA ALA A 10 9.78 0.09 11.28
C ALA A 10 9.24 1.09 10.23
N GLY A 11 9.46 2.39 10.47
CA GLY A 11 9.20 3.44 9.49
C GLY A 11 10.09 3.36 8.24
N GLN A 12 9.71 4.09 7.18
CA GLN A 12 10.38 4.02 5.87
C GLN A 12 11.89 4.33 5.95
N ALA A 13 12.29 5.32 6.74
CA ALA A 13 13.70 5.70 6.87
C ALA A 13 14.55 4.56 7.46
N GLU A 14 14.02 3.80 8.41
CA GLU A 14 14.70 2.62 8.96
C GLU A 14 14.74 1.47 7.97
N LEU A 15 13.65 1.23 7.23
CA LEU A 15 13.63 0.23 6.15
C LEU A 15 14.67 0.53 5.06
N LEU A 16 14.86 1.81 4.70
CA LEU A 16 15.89 2.21 3.75
C LEU A 16 17.31 1.97 4.29
N ARG A 17 17.56 2.24 5.59
CA ARG A 17 18.85 1.90 6.21
C ARG A 17 19.08 0.39 6.24
N TYR A 18 18.05 -0.40 6.55
CA TYR A 18 18.10 -1.87 6.50
C TYR A 18 18.48 -2.38 5.11
N ALA A 19 17.79 -1.88 4.07
CA ALA A 19 18.08 -2.26 2.69
C ALA A 19 19.49 -1.87 2.26
N ASN A 20 19.97 -0.68 2.66
CA ASN A 20 21.33 -0.24 2.38
C ASN A 20 22.38 -1.13 3.05
N ALA A 21 22.21 -1.44 4.34
CA ALA A 21 23.12 -2.31 5.09
C ALA A 21 23.13 -3.74 4.52
N ALA A 22 21.97 -4.26 4.10
CA ALA A 22 21.89 -5.55 3.43
C ALA A 22 22.61 -5.54 2.07
N ALA A 23 22.44 -4.47 1.28
CA ALA A 23 23.13 -4.32 0.01
C ALA A 23 24.65 -4.18 0.16
N ASP A 24 25.14 -3.56 1.24
CA ASP A 24 26.56 -3.51 1.60
C ASP A 24 27.08 -4.93 1.91
N ALA A 25 26.37 -5.66 2.78
CA ALA A 25 26.76 -7.02 3.16
C ALA A 25 26.75 -8.01 1.99
N MET A 26 25.91 -7.77 0.98
CA MET A 26 25.83 -8.58 -0.25
C MET A 26 26.82 -8.14 -1.34
N ASP A 27 27.51 -6.99 -1.17
CA ASP A 27 28.34 -6.36 -2.21
C ASP A 27 27.62 -6.28 -3.58
N VAL A 28 26.31 -6.01 -3.54
CA VAL A 28 25.44 -6.19 -4.72
C VAL A 28 25.48 -4.96 -5.64
N ARG A 29 25.80 -3.77 -5.13
CA ARG A 29 25.71 -2.51 -5.89
C ARG A 29 26.62 -2.47 -7.11
N ARG A 30 27.77 -3.15 -7.09
CA ARG A 30 28.68 -3.24 -8.26
C ARG A 30 28.08 -3.96 -9.46
N LEU A 31 26.97 -4.68 -9.26
CA LEU A 31 26.23 -5.39 -10.31
C LEU A 31 25.09 -4.55 -10.90
N TYR A 32 24.84 -3.35 -10.36
CA TYR A 32 23.70 -2.51 -10.74
C TYR A 32 24.13 -1.29 -11.53
N ARG A 33 23.24 -0.85 -12.43
CA ARG A 33 23.25 0.48 -13.02
C ARG A 33 22.08 1.27 -12.44
N PHE A 34 22.39 2.30 -11.65
CA PHE A 34 21.40 3.20 -11.06
C PHE A 34 21.12 4.38 -12.00
N GLN A 35 20.03 5.11 -11.75
CA GLN A 35 19.59 6.22 -12.61
C GLN A 35 19.45 5.78 -14.08
N THR A 36 19.02 4.54 -14.29
CA THR A 36 18.87 3.92 -15.60
C THR A 36 17.55 3.16 -15.64
N ARG A 37 16.72 3.47 -16.62
CA ARG A 37 15.43 2.83 -16.86
C ARG A 37 15.50 1.92 -18.08
N VAL A 38 15.09 0.66 -17.91
CA VAL A 38 14.80 -0.21 -19.06
C VAL A 38 13.56 0.31 -19.78
N THR A 39 13.68 0.58 -21.07
CA THR A 39 12.60 1.12 -21.92
C THR A 39 11.98 0.07 -22.82
N ALA A 40 12.76 -0.92 -23.25
CA ALA A 40 12.31 -2.02 -24.07
C ALA A 40 13.10 -3.31 -23.78
N ALA A 41 12.46 -4.45 -23.97
CA ALA A 41 13.11 -5.75 -23.92
C ALA A 41 12.52 -6.63 -25.02
N HIS A 42 13.32 -7.02 -26.01
CA HIS A 42 12.87 -7.76 -27.18
C HIS A 42 13.62 -9.10 -27.28
N TYR A 43 12.88 -10.19 -27.24
CA TYR A 43 13.43 -11.53 -27.39
C TYR A 43 13.92 -11.76 -28.83
N GLN A 44 15.15 -12.22 -28.98
CA GLN A 44 15.77 -12.57 -30.26
C GLN A 44 15.70 -14.09 -30.43
N GLU A 45 14.81 -14.56 -31.32
CA GLU A 45 14.55 -16.01 -31.48
C GLU A 45 15.75 -16.78 -32.01
N ASP A 46 16.47 -16.21 -32.99
CA ASP A 46 17.61 -16.86 -33.64
C ASP A 46 18.81 -17.04 -32.69
N GLU A 47 18.93 -16.15 -31.69
CA GLU A 47 20.03 -16.14 -30.72
C GLU A 47 19.63 -16.69 -29.33
N ASN A 48 18.32 -16.93 -29.13
CA ASN A 48 17.71 -17.39 -27.88
C ASN A 48 18.02 -16.47 -26.67
N LEU A 49 18.08 -15.16 -26.87
CA LEU A 49 18.45 -14.18 -25.84
C LEU A 49 17.50 -12.98 -25.82
N TRP A 50 17.59 -12.16 -24.78
CA TRP A 50 16.90 -10.88 -24.67
C TRP A 50 17.82 -9.75 -25.05
N LYS A 51 17.31 -8.84 -25.89
CA LYS A 51 17.92 -7.55 -26.18
C LYS A 51 17.21 -6.48 -25.36
N VAL A 52 17.93 -5.84 -24.44
CA VAL A 52 17.40 -4.88 -23.46
C VAL A 52 17.88 -3.48 -23.81
N THR A 53 16.95 -2.52 -23.93
CA THR A 53 17.23 -1.12 -24.24
C THR A 53 17.09 -0.25 -23.01
N LEU A 54 18.09 0.60 -22.76
CA LEU A 54 18.15 1.53 -21.64
C LEU A 54 17.76 2.96 -22.07
N ASP A 55 17.40 3.82 -21.13
CA ASP A 55 17.22 5.25 -21.36
C ASP A 55 18.57 5.90 -21.71
N GLY A 56 18.71 6.38 -22.94
CA GLY A 56 20.01 6.70 -23.55
C GLY A 56 20.39 5.81 -24.72
N GLN A 57 19.50 4.88 -25.12
CA GLN A 57 19.59 4.03 -26.32
C GLN A 57 20.70 2.97 -26.30
N GLU A 58 21.46 2.83 -25.21
CA GLU A 58 22.35 1.69 -25.03
C GLU A 58 21.56 0.37 -25.06
N GLN A 59 22.12 -0.65 -25.69
CA GLN A 59 21.54 -1.97 -25.80
C GLN A 59 22.45 -3.02 -25.18
N LEU A 60 21.87 -3.80 -24.28
CA LEU A 60 22.51 -4.95 -23.64
C LEU A 60 21.87 -6.25 -24.12
N THR A 61 22.58 -7.36 -23.95
CA THR A 61 22.03 -8.69 -24.18
C THR A 61 22.14 -9.55 -22.92
N CYS A 62 21.16 -10.41 -22.69
CA CYS A 62 21.21 -11.40 -21.61
C CYS A 62 20.47 -12.68 -22.02
N ARG A 63 20.90 -13.82 -21.46
CA ARG A 63 20.21 -15.11 -21.70
C ARG A 63 18.84 -15.14 -21.00
N PHE A 64 18.80 -14.67 -19.76
CA PHE A 64 17.62 -14.61 -18.92
C PHE A 64 17.29 -13.17 -18.55
N LEU A 65 16.02 -12.82 -18.69
CA LEU A 65 15.48 -11.56 -18.21
C LEU A 65 14.65 -11.86 -16.97
N ILE A 66 14.92 -11.14 -15.87
CA ILE A 66 14.21 -11.33 -14.61
C ILE A 66 13.67 -9.96 -14.20
N SER A 67 12.35 -9.80 -14.16
CA SER A 67 11.73 -8.57 -13.66
C SER A 67 11.49 -8.68 -12.16
N ALA A 68 12.14 -7.79 -11.42
CA ALA A 68 11.82 -7.47 -10.03
C ALA A 68 11.34 -6.01 -9.94
N THR A 69 10.44 -5.61 -10.85
CA THR A 69 9.99 -4.22 -11.07
C THR A 69 9.02 -3.71 -9.99
N GLY A 70 8.62 -4.59 -9.07
CA GLY A 70 7.79 -4.31 -7.91
C GLY A 70 6.29 -4.37 -8.21
N PRO A 71 5.49 -4.99 -7.33
CA PRO A 71 4.04 -5.09 -7.51
C PRO A 71 3.29 -3.76 -7.31
N LEU A 72 3.92 -2.75 -6.71
CA LEU A 72 3.30 -1.46 -6.35
C LEU A 72 4.26 -0.29 -6.59
N ASN A 73 4.74 -0.14 -7.83
CA ASN A 73 5.72 0.88 -8.21
C ASN A 73 5.16 1.90 -9.22
N ALA A 74 4.22 1.48 -10.05
CA ALA A 74 3.65 2.30 -11.11
C ALA A 74 2.61 3.30 -10.56
N SER A 75 3.05 4.44 -10.03
CA SER A 75 2.14 5.45 -9.47
C SER A 75 1.06 5.86 -10.48
N ARG A 76 -0.19 5.98 -10.00
CA ARG A 76 -1.34 6.33 -10.81
C ARG A 76 -1.89 7.68 -10.37
N MET A 77 -1.63 8.69 -11.19
CA MET A 77 -2.32 9.97 -11.06
C MET A 77 -3.83 9.77 -11.31
N PRO A 78 -4.70 10.48 -10.59
CA PRO A 78 -6.12 10.40 -10.87
C PRO A 78 -6.40 11.05 -12.24
N ASP A 79 -7.38 10.51 -12.96
CA ASP A 79 -7.85 11.09 -14.22
C ASP A 79 -8.85 12.21 -13.90
N ILE A 80 -8.34 13.37 -13.48
CA ILE A 80 -9.14 14.53 -13.10
C ILE A 80 -8.72 15.70 -13.98
N LYS A 81 -9.71 16.40 -14.54
CA LYS A 81 -9.47 17.61 -15.33
C LYS A 81 -8.74 18.67 -14.50
N GLY A 82 -7.77 19.35 -15.11
CA GLY A 82 -7.16 20.55 -14.53
C GLY A 82 -6.07 20.32 -13.49
N ILE A 83 -5.56 19.09 -13.31
CA ILE A 83 -4.49 18.76 -12.34
C ILE A 83 -3.29 19.71 -12.44
N ASP A 84 -2.88 20.07 -13.66
CA ASP A 84 -1.72 20.95 -13.88
C ASP A 84 -2.03 22.45 -13.70
N SER A 85 -3.28 22.82 -13.37
CA SER A 85 -3.71 24.21 -13.22
C SER A 85 -3.56 24.76 -11.81
N PHE A 86 -3.43 23.89 -10.81
CA PHE A 86 -3.34 24.27 -9.40
C PHE A 86 -2.08 25.11 -9.13
N LYS A 87 -2.24 26.25 -8.46
CA LYS A 87 -1.13 27.18 -8.19
C LYS A 87 -0.38 26.89 -6.89
N GLY A 88 -1.00 26.14 -5.98
CA GLY A 88 -0.39 25.73 -4.71
C GLY A 88 0.57 24.55 -4.87
N GLU A 89 0.98 23.98 -3.75
CA GLU A 89 1.89 22.83 -3.73
C GLU A 89 1.11 21.53 -3.98
N ALA A 90 1.55 20.70 -4.92
CA ALA A 90 0.91 19.42 -5.18
C ALA A 90 1.91 18.29 -5.38
N PHE A 91 1.67 17.16 -4.73
CA PHE A 91 2.54 15.98 -4.85
C PHE A 91 1.75 14.68 -4.78
N HIS A 92 2.17 13.71 -5.61
CA HIS A 92 1.77 12.33 -5.43
C HIS A 92 2.57 11.72 -4.29
N SER A 93 1.93 10.95 -3.41
CA SER A 93 2.55 10.42 -2.20
C SER A 93 3.82 9.60 -2.45
N SER A 94 3.90 8.91 -3.60
CA SER A 94 5.08 8.14 -4.02
C SER A 94 6.25 8.99 -4.56
N ARG A 95 6.06 10.30 -4.71
CA ARG A 95 7.03 11.29 -5.19
C ARG A 95 7.02 12.50 -4.27
N TRP A 96 6.99 12.24 -2.97
CA TRP A 96 7.09 13.27 -1.96
C TRP A 96 8.39 14.08 -2.14
N PRO A 97 8.39 15.40 -1.91
CA PRO A 97 9.61 16.20 -1.98
C PRO A 97 10.72 15.63 -1.09
N LEU A 98 11.96 15.70 -1.54
CA LEU A 98 13.12 15.16 -0.82
C LEU A 98 14.06 16.29 -0.37
N ASN A 99 14.72 16.10 0.76
CA ASN A 99 15.87 16.90 1.19
C ASN A 99 17.09 16.59 0.32
N GLU A 100 18.16 17.39 0.44
CA GLU A 100 19.41 17.19 -0.31
C GLU A 100 20.06 15.82 -0.05
N ASP A 101 19.87 15.25 1.14
CA ASP A 101 20.37 13.93 1.53
C ASP A 101 19.49 12.76 1.04
N GLY A 102 18.43 13.05 0.28
CA GLY A 102 17.50 12.06 -0.27
C GLY A 102 16.46 11.54 0.72
N THR A 103 16.39 12.08 1.93
CA THR A 103 15.30 11.80 2.88
C THR A 103 14.04 12.57 2.52
N ALA A 104 12.86 12.09 2.95
CA ALA A 104 11.62 12.81 2.73
C ALA A 104 11.65 14.18 3.42
N ALA A 105 11.32 15.24 2.68
CA ALA A 105 11.24 16.58 3.23
C ALA A 105 10.09 16.67 4.24
N SER A 106 10.36 17.31 5.38
CA SER A 106 9.32 17.68 6.33
C SER A 106 8.56 18.88 5.77
N ILE A 107 7.31 18.65 5.39
CA ILE A 107 6.44 19.72 4.88
C ILE A 107 5.67 20.29 6.06
N ASP A 108 5.88 21.56 6.35
CA ASP A 108 5.08 22.29 7.34
C ASP A 108 3.74 22.71 6.73
N PHE A 109 2.65 22.24 7.34
CA PHE A 109 1.28 22.59 6.96
C PHE A 109 0.67 23.69 7.83
N SER A 110 1.44 24.28 8.76
CA SER A 110 0.99 25.38 9.61
C SER A 110 0.43 26.55 8.80
N GLY A 111 -0.81 26.94 9.08
CA GLY A 111 -1.51 28.02 8.38
C GLY A 111 -1.89 27.70 6.92
N LYS A 112 -1.88 26.41 6.53
CA LYS A 112 -2.28 25.96 5.20
C LYS A 112 -3.57 25.15 5.24
N ARG A 113 -4.38 25.31 4.21
CA ARG A 113 -5.53 24.46 3.89
C ARG A 113 -5.06 23.32 2.99
N VAL A 114 -5.18 22.09 3.48
CA VAL A 114 -4.61 20.90 2.83
C VAL A 114 -5.71 19.96 2.40
N GLY A 115 -5.67 19.51 1.15
CA GLY A 115 -6.57 18.47 0.63
C GLY A 115 -5.82 17.18 0.35
N ILE A 116 -6.38 16.03 0.74
CA ILE A 116 -5.86 14.71 0.36
C ILE A 116 -6.91 13.91 -0.40
N ILE A 117 -6.52 13.36 -1.55
CA ILE A 117 -7.38 12.51 -2.38
C ILE A 117 -6.97 11.05 -2.20
N GLY A 118 -7.85 10.27 -1.57
CA GLY A 118 -7.70 8.82 -1.40
C GLY A 118 -7.41 8.38 0.04
N THR A 119 -8.12 7.34 0.48
CA THR A 119 -8.06 6.75 1.82
C THR A 119 -7.65 5.26 1.78
N GLY A 120 -6.71 4.93 0.88
CA GLY A 120 -5.97 3.67 0.93
C GLY A 120 -4.91 3.69 2.04
N ALA A 121 -4.10 2.65 2.15
CA ALA A 121 -3.07 2.54 3.20
C ALA A 121 -2.15 3.77 3.29
N THR A 122 -1.76 4.37 2.17
CA THR A 122 -0.96 5.60 2.16
C THR A 122 -1.70 6.80 2.73
N GLY A 123 -2.96 7.02 2.34
CA GLY A 123 -3.76 8.12 2.87
C GLY A 123 -4.00 7.98 4.36
N VAL A 124 -4.35 6.77 4.80
CA VAL A 124 -4.58 6.42 6.21
C VAL A 124 -3.35 6.72 7.10
N GLN A 125 -2.13 6.59 6.57
CA GLN A 125 -0.91 6.96 7.29
C GLN A 125 -0.59 8.46 7.26
N ILE A 126 -0.90 9.15 6.16
CA ILE A 126 -0.60 10.59 6.00
C ILE A 126 -1.59 11.46 6.79
N ILE A 127 -2.87 11.09 6.79
CA ILE A 127 -3.97 11.90 7.34
C ILE A 127 -3.73 12.32 8.80
N PRO A 128 -3.39 11.41 9.74
CA PRO A 128 -3.18 11.79 11.14
C PRO A 128 -2.06 12.81 11.32
N ILE A 129 -0.94 12.61 10.62
CA ILE A 129 0.26 13.45 10.69
C ILE A 129 -0.01 14.82 10.08
N ALA A 130 -0.58 14.87 8.87
CA ALA A 130 -0.84 16.15 8.19
C ALA A 130 -1.89 17.00 8.95
N ALA A 131 -2.87 16.36 9.58
CA ALA A 131 -3.88 17.01 10.40
C ALA A 131 -3.37 17.51 11.77
N GLU A 132 -2.10 17.30 12.13
CA GLU A 132 -1.52 17.88 13.35
C GLU A 132 -1.18 19.37 13.18
N THR A 133 -0.81 19.79 11.97
CA THR A 133 -0.32 21.15 11.70
C THR A 133 -1.16 21.94 10.72
N ALA A 134 -1.96 21.28 9.85
CA ALA A 134 -2.85 21.97 8.92
C ALA A 134 -3.87 22.88 9.63
N GLU A 135 -4.13 24.07 9.07
CA GLU A 135 -5.18 24.97 9.55
C GLU A 135 -6.56 24.37 9.29
N GLU A 136 -6.76 23.88 8.06
CA GLU A 136 -7.93 23.11 7.65
C GLU A 136 -7.46 21.91 6.82
N PHE A 137 -8.09 20.76 7.03
CA PHE A 137 -7.69 19.50 6.41
C PHE A 137 -8.90 18.76 5.80
N PHE A 138 -8.92 18.65 4.48
CA PHE A 138 -10.02 18.05 3.72
C PHE A 138 -9.64 16.67 3.19
N VAL A 139 -10.36 15.64 3.62
CA VAL A 139 -10.19 14.26 3.15
C VAL A 139 -11.21 13.95 2.08
N PHE A 140 -10.78 13.90 0.82
CA PHE A 140 -11.62 13.53 -0.33
C PHE A 140 -11.64 12.01 -0.48
N GLN A 141 -12.68 11.39 0.08
CA GLN A 141 -12.85 9.95 0.12
C GLN A 141 -13.92 9.49 -0.88
N ARG A 142 -13.55 8.58 -1.80
CA ARG A 142 -14.53 7.92 -2.70
C ARG A 142 -15.14 6.68 -2.06
N SER A 143 -14.35 5.89 -1.36
CA SER A 143 -14.79 4.65 -0.72
C SER A 143 -13.90 4.39 0.50
N PRO A 144 -14.46 4.16 1.70
CA PRO A 144 -13.66 3.79 2.86
C PRO A 144 -13.07 2.39 2.71
N ASN A 145 -11.98 2.13 3.43
CA ASN A 145 -11.45 0.77 3.64
C ASN A 145 -11.62 0.39 5.11
N TRP A 146 -11.76 -0.90 5.38
CA TRP A 146 -11.63 -1.42 6.73
C TRP A 146 -10.20 -1.20 7.21
N CYS A 147 -10.00 -0.37 8.24
CA CYS A 147 -8.71 -0.11 8.86
C CYS A 147 -8.70 -0.58 10.32
N THR A 148 -7.58 -1.09 10.81
CA THR A 148 -7.42 -1.57 12.19
C THR A 148 -6.18 -0.96 12.86
N PRO A 149 -6.15 -0.82 14.19
CA PRO A 149 -4.98 -0.29 14.89
C PRO A 149 -3.71 -1.07 14.58
N LEU A 150 -2.62 -0.36 14.32
CA LEU A 150 -1.29 -0.96 14.13
C LEU A 150 -0.70 -1.43 15.45
N GLY A 151 -0.90 -0.65 16.52
CA GLY A 151 -0.33 -0.93 17.84
C GLY A 151 1.20 -0.87 17.87
N ASN A 152 1.82 0.00 17.05
CA ASN A 152 3.28 0.09 16.99
C ASN A 152 3.88 0.56 18.33
N GLN A 153 5.02 -0.02 18.69
CA GLN A 153 5.76 0.29 19.91
C GLN A 153 7.27 0.30 19.63
N PRO A 154 8.06 1.09 20.39
CA PRO A 154 9.51 0.96 20.42
C PRO A 154 9.93 -0.46 20.83
N LEU A 155 11.00 -0.96 20.22
CA LEU A 155 11.55 -2.28 20.51
C LEU A 155 12.80 -2.15 21.38
N SER A 156 12.77 -2.72 22.59
CA SER A 156 13.93 -2.69 23.50
C SER A 156 15.07 -3.58 22.99
N ALA A 157 16.28 -3.31 23.46
CA ALA A 157 17.45 -4.14 23.12
C ALA A 157 17.26 -5.60 23.57
N GLU A 158 16.63 -5.83 24.73
CA GLU A 158 16.31 -7.17 25.23
C GLU A 158 15.29 -7.89 24.34
N GLN A 159 14.23 -7.18 23.90
CA GLN A 159 13.23 -7.73 23.00
C GLN A 159 13.85 -8.09 21.65
N MET A 160 14.68 -7.21 21.08
CA MET A 160 15.39 -7.47 19.83
C MET A 160 16.37 -8.65 19.97
N ALA A 161 17.08 -8.76 21.09
CA ALA A 161 17.97 -9.89 21.37
C ALA A 161 17.21 -11.22 21.46
N LEU A 162 16.03 -11.22 22.10
CA LEU A 162 15.16 -12.40 22.17
C LEU A 162 14.64 -12.81 20.78
N ILE A 163 14.20 -11.84 19.97
CA ILE A 163 13.79 -12.06 18.58
C ILE A 163 14.93 -12.69 17.77
N ARG A 164 16.14 -12.11 17.85
CA ARG A 164 17.34 -12.62 17.17
C ARG A 164 17.67 -14.06 17.57
N LYS A 165 17.62 -14.38 18.87
CA LYS A 165 17.85 -15.74 19.37
C LYS A 165 16.86 -16.75 18.77
N ARG A 166 15.65 -16.30 18.44
CA ARG A 166 14.57 -17.12 17.86
C ARG A 166 14.50 -17.08 16.33
N TYR A 167 15.39 -16.39 15.64
CA TYR A 167 15.36 -16.29 14.17
C TYR A 167 15.20 -17.63 13.44
N PRO A 168 15.90 -18.73 13.79
CA PRO A 168 15.68 -20.01 13.12
C PRO A 168 14.25 -20.52 13.25
N THR A 169 13.68 -20.43 14.45
CA THR A 169 12.28 -20.83 14.72
C THR A 169 11.29 -19.91 14.03
N LEU A 170 11.51 -18.60 14.06
CA LEU A 170 10.64 -17.61 13.42
C LEU A 170 10.66 -17.79 11.89
N LEU A 171 11.82 -18.05 11.30
CA LEU A 171 11.97 -18.32 9.88
C LEU A 171 11.22 -19.58 9.45
N GLU A 172 11.35 -20.69 10.18
CA GLU A 172 10.58 -21.90 9.87
C GLU A 172 9.09 -21.69 10.06
N TYR A 173 8.68 -20.93 11.08
CA TYR A 173 7.27 -20.62 11.28
C TYR A 173 6.67 -19.82 10.11
N ILE A 174 7.28 -18.70 9.70
CA ILE A 174 6.74 -17.90 8.58
C ILE A 174 6.77 -18.66 7.24
N LYS A 175 7.67 -19.64 7.06
CA LYS A 175 7.64 -20.52 5.89
C LYS A 175 6.45 -21.48 5.86
N THR A 176 5.76 -21.67 7.00
CA THR A 176 4.64 -22.60 7.14
C THR A 176 3.28 -21.93 7.17
N THR A 177 3.21 -20.61 7.34
CA THR A 177 1.95 -19.85 7.33
C THR A 177 1.54 -19.49 5.90
N GLU A 178 0.24 -19.38 5.64
CA GLU A 178 -0.30 -19.12 4.30
C GLU A 178 0.16 -17.77 3.69
N THR A 179 0.50 -16.80 4.54
CA THR A 179 0.83 -15.42 4.12
C THR A 179 2.27 -15.02 4.42
N ALA A 180 3.07 -15.91 5.02
CA ALA A 180 4.39 -15.61 5.57
C ALA A 180 4.44 -14.50 6.64
N PHE A 181 3.30 -14.05 7.14
CA PHE A 181 3.23 -13.32 8.39
C PHE A 181 3.26 -14.29 9.59
N PRO A 182 3.67 -13.83 10.79
CA PRO A 182 3.74 -14.67 11.98
C PRO A 182 2.36 -14.94 12.62
N TYR A 183 1.32 -15.17 11.80
CA TYR A 183 -0.06 -15.45 12.22
C TYR A 183 -0.60 -16.65 11.45
N HIS A 184 -1.54 -17.39 12.06
CA HIS A 184 -2.28 -18.48 11.42
C HIS A 184 -3.72 -18.47 11.91
N ARG A 185 -4.64 -18.95 11.08
CA ARG A 185 -6.07 -18.95 11.38
C ARG A 185 -6.41 -19.80 12.59
N ASP A 186 -7.38 -19.33 13.37
CA ASP A 186 -8.05 -20.16 14.38
C ASP A 186 -8.76 -21.33 13.69
N LYS A 187 -8.68 -22.52 14.30
CA LYS A 187 -9.24 -23.77 13.73
C LYS A 187 -10.77 -23.82 13.80
N ARG A 188 -11.40 -23.03 14.66
CA ARG A 188 -12.86 -22.94 14.82
C ARG A 188 -13.46 -22.18 13.64
N LYS A 189 -14.74 -22.44 13.36
CA LYS A 189 -15.55 -21.61 12.47
C LYS A 189 -16.29 -20.58 13.29
N ALA A 190 -16.45 -19.37 12.78
CA ALA A 190 -17.13 -18.32 13.54
C ALA A 190 -18.58 -18.71 13.88
N VAL A 191 -19.30 -19.31 12.93
CA VAL A 191 -20.70 -19.76 13.12
C VAL A 191 -20.88 -20.82 14.22
N ASP A 192 -19.82 -21.55 14.58
CA ASP A 192 -19.88 -22.60 15.62
C ASP A 192 -19.61 -22.04 17.03
N VAL A 193 -19.21 -20.76 17.13
CA VAL A 193 -18.78 -20.12 18.40
C VAL A 193 -19.87 -19.16 18.87
N PRO A 194 -20.32 -19.18 20.15
CA PRO A 194 -21.32 -18.24 20.68
C PRO A 194 -20.90 -16.78 20.51
N LYS A 195 -21.88 -15.86 20.40
CA LYS A 195 -21.62 -14.44 20.11
C LYS A 195 -20.67 -13.82 21.14
N GLU A 196 -20.91 -14.05 22.42
CA GLU A 196 -20.12 -13.49 23.51
C GLU A 196 -18.65 -13.94 23.45
N GLU A 197 -18.41 -15.20 23.09
CA GLU A 197 -17.07 -15.75 22.92
C GLU A 197 -16.39 -15.19 21.66
N ARG A 198 -17.14 -14.98 20.57
CA ARG A 198 -16.60 -14.32 19.36
C ARG A 198 -16.22 -12.87 19.63
N ASP A 199 -17.08 -12.11 20.29
CA ASP A 199 -16.83 -10.70 20.57
C ASP A 199 -15.61 -10.53 21.48
N ALA A 200 -15.49 -11.37 22.52
CA ALA A 200 -14.32 -11.37 23.39
C ALA A 200 -13.03 -11.75 22.63
N PHE A 201 -13.10 -12.72 21.71
CA PHE A 201 -11.98 -13.11 20.87
C PHE A 201 -11.57 -12.00 19.89
N PHE A 202 -12.53 -11.33 19.27
CA PHE A 202 -12.25 -10.19 18.39
C PHE A 202 -11.68 -9.00 19.16
N ASP A 203 -12.18 -8.73 20.38
CA ASP A 203 -11.66 -7.66 21.23
C ASP A 203 -10.20 -7.89 21.64
N ASP A 204 -9.85 -9.11 22.05
CA ASP A 204 -8.45 -9.47 22.33
C ASP A 204 -7.55 -9.25 21.10
N LEU A 205 -7.95 -9.75 19.92
CA LEU A 205 -7.16 -9.59 18.70
C LEU A 205 -7.08 -8.14 18.20
N TYR A 206 -8.13 -7.34 18.39
CA TYR A 206 -8.16 -5.94 17.97
C TYR A 206 -7.23 -5.06 18.84
N ASN A 207 -7.07 -5.43 20.11
CA ASN A 207 -6.19 -4.73 21.05
C ASN A 207 -4.72 -5.20 20.98
N GLN A 208 -4.43 -6.28 20.23
CA GLN A 208 -3.07 -6.75 19.99
C GLN A 208 -2.44 -6.06 18.77
N PRO A 209 -1.12 -5.78 18.78
CA PRO A 209 -0.44 -5.18 17.63
C PRO A 209 -0.49 -6.04 16.36
N GLY A 210 -0.61 -5.35 15.22
CA GLY A 210 -0.48 -5.94 13.90
C GLY A 210 -1.72 -6.64 13.36
N TYR A 211 -1.50 -7.61 12.47
CA TYR A 211 -2.55 -8.21 11.67
C TYR A 211 -3.33 -9.34 12.35
N GLY A 212 -3.19 -9.54 13.66
CA GLY A 212 -3.83 -10.64 14.39
C GLY A 212 -5.34 -10.72 14.14
N ILE A 213 -6.04 -9.58 14.24
CA ILE A 213 -7.49 -9.47 13.96
C ILE A 213 -7.92 -9.97 12.58
N TRP A 214 -7.03 -9.89 11.59
CA TRP A 214 -7.30 -10.39 10.24
C TRP A 214 -6.78 -11.82 10.03
N LEU A 215 -5.52 -12.08 10.37
CA LEU A 215 -4.80 -13.29 9.97
C LEU A 215 -4.92 -14.43 10.99
N SER A 216 -5.25 -14.12 12.24
CA SER A 216 -5.56 -15.10 13.29
C SER A 216 -7.05 -15.31 13.54
N GLY A 217 -7.92 -14.65 12.76
CA GLY A 217 -9.36 -14.85 12.82
C GLY A 217 -9.79 -16.29 12.49
N PHE A 218 -11.08 -16.56 12.59
CA PHE A 218 -11.65 -17.89 12.30
C PHE A 218 -11.31 -18.37 10.87
N ARG A 219 -11.13 -19.68 10.70
CA ARG A 219 -10.71 -20.26 9.40
C ARG A 219 -11.67 -19.95 8.24
N ASP A 220 -12.93 -19.70 8.54
CA ASP A 220 -13.99 -19.46 7.56
C ASP A 220 -14.30 -17.97 7.33
N THR A 221 -13.59 -17.03 7.98
CA THR A 221 -13.82 -15.58 7.85
C THR A 221 -13.75 -15.07 6.40
N LEU A 222 -12.91 -15.65 5.53
CA LEU A 222 -12.84 -15.26 4.10
C LEU A 222 -13.62 -16.20 3.16
N LEU A 223 -14.29 -17.21 3.72
CA LEU A 223 -14.97 -18.27 2.96
C LEU A 223 -16.49 -18.25 3.16
N ASN A 224 -16.96 -17.67 4.26
CA ASN A 224 -18.36 -17.62 4.63
C ASN A 224 -18.82 -16.17 4.89
N ARG A 225 -19.92 -15.77 4.25
CA ARG A 225 -20.46 -14.40 4.35
C ARG A 225 -20.92 -14.04 5.76
N GLU A 226 -21.57 -14.96 6.46
CA GLU A 226 -22.04 -14.77 7.84
C GLU A 226 -20.85 -14.64 8.79
N SER A 227 -19.85 -15.52 8.67
CA SER A 227 -18.62 -15.45 9.46
C SER A 227 -17.85 -14.15 9.24
N ASN A 228 -17.81 -13.64 8.00
CA ASN A 228 -17.22 -12.33 7.71
C ASN A 228 -18.04 -11.19 8.32
N GLN A 229 -19.38 -11.27 8.22
CA GLN A 229 -20.28 -10.24 8.73
C GLN A 229 -20.10 -10.02 10.24
N PHE A 230 -19.88 -11.08 11.03
CA PHE A 230 -19.58 -10.92 12.46
C PHE A 230 -18.36 -10.03 12.72
N LEU A 231 -17.30 -10.16 11.93
CA LEU A 231 -16.13 -9.30 12.06
C LEU A 231 -16.37 -7.90 11.50
N CYS A 232 -17.10 -7.77 10.37
CA CYS A 232 -17.51 -6.46 9.86
C CYS A 232 -18.32 -5.66 10.89
N ASP A 233 -19.29 -6.30 11.55
CA ASP A 233 -20.14 -5.67 12.57
C ASP A 233 -19.30 -5.24 13.77
N PHE A 234 -18.43 -6.12 14.26
CA PHE A 234 -17.51 -5.81 15.35
C PHE A 234 -16.60 -4.60 15.03
N ILE A 235 -15.98 -4.59 13.85
CA ILE A 235 -15.09 -3.48 13.45
C ILE A 235 -15.90 -2.19 13.21
N ALA A 236 -17.11 -2.28 12.66
CA ALA A 236 -17.99 -1.12 12.50
C ALA A 236 -18.36 -0.50 13.87
N ASP A 237 -18.62 -1.32 14.88
CA ASP A 237 -18.89 -0.84 16.24
C ASP A 237 -17.64 -0.16 16.83
N LYS A 238 -16.43 -0.72 16.65
CA LYS A 238 -15.18 -0.05 17.04
C LYS A 238 -14.98 1.30 16.34
N ILE A 239 -15.36 1.43 15.07
CA ILE A 239 -15.28 2.71 14.35
C ILE A 239 -16.23 3.73 14.99
N ARG A 240 -17.48 3.33 15.30
CA ARG A 240 -18.47 4.20 15.96
C ARG A 240 -18.04 4.62 17.37
N GLU A 241 -17.33 3.76 18.09
CA GLU A 241 -16.76 4.09 19.40
C GLU A 241 -15.66 5.16 19.30
N ARG A 242 -14.85 5.14 18.24
CA ARG A 242 -13.68 6.01 18.05
C ARG A 242 -14.01 7.35 17.40
N VAL A 243 -15.07 7.42 16.59
CA VAL A 243 -15.51 8.63 15.88
C VAL A 243 -16.77 9.20 16.54
N LYS A 244 -16.66 10.40 17.10
CA LYS A 244 -17.70 11.02 17.94
C LYS A 244 -18.92 11.49 17.15
N ASP A 245 -18.72 11.95 15.92
CA ASP A 245 -19.83 12.34 15.04
C ASP A 245 -20.39 11.08 14.34
N PRO A 246 -21.65 10.69 14.60
CA PRO A 246 -22.23 9.48 14.04
C PRO A 246 -22.37 9.54 12.50
N ALA A 247 -22.57 10.71 11.91
CA ALA A 247 -22.66 10.84 10.45
C ALA A 247 -21.30 10.65 9.79
N VAL A 248 -20.23 11.14 10.42
CA VAL A 248 -18.85 10.90 9.96
C VAL A 248 -18.46 9.44 10.13
N ALA A 249 -18.79 8.83 11.27
CA ALA A 249 -18.51 7.42 11.55
C ALA A 249 -19.10 6.49 10.48
N GLU A 250 -20.38 6.71 10.11
CA GLU A 250 -21.05 5.89 9.10
C GLU A 250 -20.44 6.04 7.69
N LYS A 251 -19.90 7.22 7.35
CA LYS A 251 -19.17 7.44 6.08
C LYS A 251 -17.81 6.75 6.06
N LEU A 252 -17.24 6.41 7.22
CA LEU A 252 -15.96 5.68 7.34
C LEU A 252 -16.14 4.16 7.38
N ILE A 253 -17.37 3.65 7.49
CA ILE A 253 -17.67 2.21 7.51
C ILE A 253 -17.94 1.70 6.08
N PRO A 254 -17.13 0.78 5.53
CA PRO A 254 -17.38 0.21 4.22
C PRO A 254 -18.69 -0.58 4.14
N ARG A 255 -19.38 -0.42 3.00
CA ARG A 255 -20.64 -1.12 2.68
C ARG A 255 -20.55 -1.94 1.39
N ASP A 256 -19.45 -1.81 0.65
CA ASP A 256 -19.24 -2.34 -0.70
C ASP A 256 -18.40 -3.62 -0.73
N HIS A 257 -17.71 -3.98 0.37
CA HIS A 257 -16.86 -5.17 0.40
C HIS A 257 -16.70 -5.80 1.80
N PRO A 258 -16.46 -7.13 1.86
CA PRO A 258 -16.17 -7.86 3.10
C PRO A 258 -14.87 -7.39 3.79
N PHE A 259 -14.76 -7.58 5.11
CA PHE A 259 -13.52 -7.35 5.85
C PHE A 259 -12.42 -8.31 5.33
N GLY A 260 -11.22 -7.79 5.10
CA GLY A 260 -10.07 -8.58 4.61
C GLY A 260 -10.15 -9.00 3.14
N ALA A 261 -11.17 -8.55 2.39
CA ALA A 261 -11.26 -8.76 0.93
C ALA A 261 -10.23 -7.93 0.14
N LYS A 262 -9.74 -6.85 0.75
CA LYS A 262 -8.55 -6.09 0.34
C LYS A 262 -7.50 -6.23 1.44
N ARG A 263 -6.23 -5.94 1.13
CA ARG A 263 -5.21 -5.83 2.18
C ARG A 263 -5.60 -4.70 3.14
N VAL A 264 -5.86 -5.06 4.39
CA VAL A 264 -6.35 -4.16 5.45
C VAL A 264 -5.27 -3.11 5.75
N PRO A 265 -5.53 -1.80 5.57
CA PRO A 265 -4.68 -0.76 6.13
C PRO A 265 -4.63 -0.86 7.65
N MET A 266 -3.43 -0.73 8.22
CA MET A 266 -3.29 -0.53 9.66
C MET A 266 -2.97 0.93 9.94
N GLU A 267 -3.42 1.42 11.09
CA GLU A 267 -3.41 2.84 11.40
C GLU A 267 -2.94 3.18 12.80
N THR A 268 -2.49 4.43 12.96
CA THR A 268 -2.24 5.07 14.25
C THR A 268 -3.13 6.31 14.30
N ASP A 269 -4.12 6.30 15.18
CA ASP A 269 -5.06 7.40 15.44
C ASP A 269 -5.82 7.95 14.21
N TYR A 270 -6.07 7.11 13.21
CA TYR A 270 -6.73 7.51 11.96
C TYR A 270 -8.19 7.91 12.17
N TYR A 271 -8.94 7.12 12.92
CA TYR A 271 -10.36 7.42 13.15
C TYR A 271 -10.51 8.61 14.11
N GLU A 272 -9.66 8.69 15.14
CA GLU A 272 -9.64 9.80 16.10
C GLU A 272 -9.33 11.14 15.44
N THR A 273 -8.57 11.13 14.33
CA THR A 273 -8.24 12.34 13.56
C THR A 273 -9.50 13.09 13.10
N TYR A 274 -10.58 12.39 12.77
CA TYR A 274 -11.85 13.01 12.35
C TYR A 274 -12.64 13.66 13.49
N ASN A 275 -12.19 13.53 14.75
CA ASN A 275 -12.77 14.26 15.87
C ASN A 275 -12.18 15.68 16.02
N LYS A 276 -11.13 16.02 15.25
CA LYS A 276 -10.55 17.36 15.25
C LYS A 276 -11.47 18.32 14.47
N PRO A 277 -11.75 19.53 14.99
CA PRO A 277 -12.65 20.48 14.33
C PRO A 277 -12.14 20.98 12.97
N SER A 278 -10.82 20.92 12.72
CA SER A 278 -10.19 21.30 11.46
C SER A 278 -10.17 20.18 10.40
N VAL A 279 -10.72 18.99 10.70
CA VAL A 279 -10.69 17.84 9.79
C VAL A 279 -12.07 17.59 9.21
N HIS A 280 -12.18 17.64 7.88
CA HIS A 280 -13.43 17.52 7.15
C HIS A 280 -13.41 16.31 6.22
N LEU A 281 -14.35 15.39 6.38
CA LEU A 281 -14.54 14.27 5.46
C LEU A 281 -15.48 14.67 4.31
N VAL A 282 -14.96 14.64 3.09
CA VAL A 282 -15.72 14.92 1.86
C VAL A 282 -16.00 13.61 1.12
N ASP A 283 -17.27 13.22 1.04
CA ASP A 283 -17.71 12.04 0.27
C ASP A 283 -17.78 12.37 -1.23
N ILE A 284 -16.70 12.05 -1.95
CA ILE A 284 -16.60 12.31 -3.40
C ILE A 284 -17.23 11.20 -4.25
N ARG A 285 -17.96 10.27 -3.65
CA ARG A 285 -18.87 9.37 -4.39
C ARG A 285 -20.26 10.00 -4.48
N GLU A 286 -20.72 10.66 -3.42
CA GLU A 286 -21.95 11.46 -3.43
C GLU A 286 -21.76 12.79 -4.17
N ALA A 287 -20.62 13.45 -3.98
CA ALA A 287 -20.26 14.69 -4.66
C ALA A 287 -18.93 14.58 -5.43
N PRO A 288 -18.93 13.99 -6.64
CA PRO A 288 -17.71 13.77 -7.41
C PRO A 288 -16.88 15.03 -7.65
N ILE A 289 -15.55 14.86 -7.66
CA ILE A 289 -14.62 15.91 -8.11
C ILE A 289 -14.87 16.16 -9.60
N VAL A 290 -15.15 17.41 -9.95
CA VAL A 290 -15.40 17.86 -11.32
C VAL A 290 -14.08 18.26 -11.99
N GLU A 291 -13.26 19.04 -11.29
CA GLU A 291 -11.93 19.45 -11.76
C GLU A 291 -11.06 19.95 -10.59
N ILE A 292 -9.76 19.91 -10.80
CA ILE A 292 -8.80 20.72 -10.04
C ILE A 292 -8.80 22.12 -10.69
N THR A 293 -8.87 23.14 -9.84
CA THR A 293 -8.90 24.57 -10.24
C THR A 293 -7.58 25.23 -9.82
N PRO A 294 -7.29 26.46 -10.29
CA PRO A 294 -6.11 27.19 -9.85
C PRO A 294 -5.99 27.37 -8.34
N ASP A 295 -7.12 27.46 -7.64
CA ASP A 295 -7.18 27.81 -6.21
C ASP A 295 -7.57 26.62 -5.32
N GLY A 296 -7.79 25.42 -5.88
CA GLY A 296 -8.14 24.22 -5.10
C GLY A 296 -8.96 23.17 -5.87
N ILE A 297 -9.88 22.50 -5.18
CA ILE A 297 -10.68 21.39 -5.74
C ILE A 297 -12.16 21.79 -5.85
N ARG A 298 -12.77 21.51 -7.00
CA ARG A 298 -14.22 21.67 -7.19
C ARG A 298 -14.92 20.32 -7.28
N THR A 299 -15.90 20.11 -6.43
CA THR A 299 -16.83 18.97 -6.46
C THR A 299 -18.14 19.39 -7.15
N SER A 300 -19.08 18.45 -7.28
CA SER A 300 -20.41 18.77 -7.83
C SER A 300 -21.28 19.58 -6.86
N ASP A 301 -20.93 19.65 -5.58
CA ASP A 301 -21.70 20.33 -4.52
C ASP A 301 -20.99 21.56 -3.93
N GLY A 302 -19.71 21.81 -4.27
CA GLY A 302 -18.97 22.93 -3.72
C GLY A 302 -17.57 23.13 -4.30
N SER A 303 -16.88 24.14 -3.77
CA SER A 303 -15.48 24.43 -4.07
C SER A 303 -14.71 24.52 -2.76
N TYR A 304 -13.51 23.94 -2.76
CA TYR A 304 -12.61 23.89 -1.64
C TYR A 304 -11.34 24.61 -2.06
N GLU A 305 -11.09 25.77 -1.48
CA GLU A 305 -9.85 26.49 -1.68
C GLU A 305 -8.74 25.84 -0.85
N LEU A 306 -7.60 25.56 -1.47
CA LEU A 306 -6.51 24.78 -0.88
C LEU A 306 -5.18 25.42 -1.23
N ASP A 307 -4.22 25.29 -0.32
CA ASP A 307 -2.84 25.71 -0.52
C ASP A 307 -1.96 24.49 -0.88
N VAL A 308 -2.38 23.29 -0.47
CA VAL A 308 -1.70 22.02 -0.76
C VAL A 308 -2.67 20.93 -1.20
N ILE A 309 -2.30 20.15 -2.22
CA ILE A 309 -3.00 18.92 -2.63
C ILE A 309 -2.08 17.69 -2.57
N ILE A 310 -2.49 16.69 -1.81
CA ILE A 310 -1.82 15.40 -1.67
C ILE A 310 -2.58 14.33 -2.47
N TYR A 311 -1.94 13.75 -3.48
CA TYR A 311 -2.52 12.62 -4.22
C TYR A 311 -2.09 11.29 -3.59
N ALA A 312 -2.98 10.69 -2.79
CA ALA A 312 -2.85 9.35 -2.22
C ALA A 312 -3.62 8.31 -3.04
N THR A 313 -3.53 8.41 -4.37
CA THR A 313 -4.37 7.72 -5.35
C THR A 313 -3.85 6.34 -5.77
N GLY A 314 -2.74 5.89 -5.17
CA GLY A 314 -2.23 4.53 -5.28
C GLY A 314 -1.42 4.26 -6.55
N PHE A 315 -1.45 3.00 -6.97
CA PHE A 315 -0.58 2.46 -8.01
C PHE A 315 -1.38 1.57 -8.95
N ASP A 316 -0.88 1.43 -10.17
CA ASP A 316 -1.25 0.32 -11.04
C ASP A 316 -0.54 -0.94 -10.54
N ALA A 317 -1.33 -1.86 -9.96
CA ALA A 317 -0.82 -2.97 -9.18
C ALA A 317 -0.47 -4.17 -10.06
N VAL A 318 0.64 -4.84 -9.75
CA VAL A 318 1.14 -6.06 -10.37
C VAL A 318 1.63 -5.85 -11.81
N THR A 319 0.73 -5.65 -12.78
CA THR A 319 1.10 -5.55 -14.21
C THR A 319 1.63 -4.17 -14.60
N GLY A 320 1.21 -3.11 -13.92
CA GLY A 320 1.51 -1.73 -14.30
C GLY A 320 3.00 -1.38 -14.41
N SER A 321 3.88 -2.07 -13.67
CA SER A 321 5.33 -1.85 -13.77
C SER A 321 5.93 -2.49 -15.03
N LEU A 322 5.36 -3.59 -15.52
CA LEU A 322 5.74 -4.26 -16.75
C LEU A 322 5.18 -3.54 -17.98
N ASP A 323 3.97 -2.98 -17.89
CA ASP A 323 3.33 -2.20 -18.96
C ASP A 323 4.08 -0.93 -19.36
N ARG A 324 5.01 -0.46 -18.50
CA ARG A 324 5.90 0.68 -18.75
C ARG A 324 7.15 0.32 -19.55
N ILE A 325 7.32 -0.95 -19.89
CA ILE A 325 8.43 -1.48 -20.69
C ILE A 325 7.84 -2.06 -21.98
N ASP A 326 8.40 -1.75 -23.14
CA ASP A 326 8.02 -2.42 -24.40
C ASP A 326 8.62 -3.83 -24.43
N ILE A 327 7.94 -4.79 -23.77
CA ILE A 327 8.34 -6.20 -23.68
C ILE A 327 7.76 -6.96 -24.87
N ARG A 328 8.65 -7.52 -25.70
CA ARG A 328 8.26 -8.31 -26.88
C ARG A 328 8.85 -9.71 -26.85
N GLY A 329 7.98 -10.71 -26.95
CA GLY A 329 8.32 -12.12 -27.01
C GLY A 329 8.49 -12.62 -28.45
N LYS A 330 8.27 -13.93 -28.65
CA LYS A 330 8.31 -14.58 -29.97
C LYS A 330 7.37 -13.89 -30.97
N GLY A 331 7.81 -13.79 -32.22
CA GLY A 331 7.05 -13.13 -33.30
C GLY A 331 6.75 -11.65 -33.04
N GLY A 332 7.49 -10.99 -32.13
CA GLY A 332 7.28 -9.57 -31.80
C GLY A 332 6.04 -9.29 -30.94
N ARG A 333 5.41 -10.33 -30.37
CA ARG A 333 4.21 -10.20 -29.53
C ARG A 333 4.44 -9.35 -28.28
N LYS A 334 3.59 -8.37 -28.03
CA LYS A 334 3.70 -7.48 -26.86
C LYS A 334 3.05 -8.09 -25.64
N LEU A 335 3.75 -8.09 -24.50
CA LEU A 335 3.22 -8.65 -23.25
C LEU A 335 1.91 -7.98 -22.83
N LYS A 336 1.86 -6.65 -22.94
CA LYS A 336 0.69 -5.84 -22.64
C LYS A 336 -0.56 -6.24 -23.42
N ASP A 337 -0.40 -6.54 -24.71
CA ASP A 337 -1.52 -6.92 -25.58
C ASP A 337 -2.04 -8.32 -25.21
N GLU A 338 -1.16 -9.24 -24.81
CA GLU A 338 -1.50 -10.61 -24.41
C GLU A 338 -2.14 -10.71 -23.04
N TRP A 339 -1.90 -9.73 -22.16
CA TRP A 339 -2.46 -9.69 -20.81
C TRP A 339 -3.67 -8.77 -20.68
N VAL A 340 -4.23 -8.29 -21.79
CA VAL A 340 -5.42 -7.43 -21.78
C VAL A 340 -6.63 -8.10 -21.12
N ASP A 341 -6.77 -9.42 -21.31
CA ASP A 341 -7.82 -10.25 -20.70
C ASP A 341 -7.40 -10.85 -19.35
N GLY A 342 -6.23 -10.45 -18.83
CA GLY A 342 -5.65 -10.89 -17.57
C GLY A 342 -4.31 -11.65 -17.74
N PRO A 343 -3.45 -11.67 -16.71
CA PRO A 343 -2.18 -12.38 -16.77
C PRO A 343 -2.35 -13.89 -16.98
N SER A 344 -1.64 -14.45 -17.96
CA SER A 344 -1.57 -15.89 -18.21
C SER A 344 -0.15 -16.40 -17.99
N THR A 345 0.06 -17.12 -16.89
CA THR A 345 1.39 -17.57 -16.45
C THR A 345 1.41 -19.05 -16.07
N TYR A 346 2.61 -19.64 -16.09
CA TYR A 346 2.90 -20.91 -15.45
C TYR A 346 3.61 -20.64 -14.12
N LEU A 347 3.02 -21.13 -13.01
CA LEU A 347 3.50 -20.94 -11.64
C LEU A 347 3.65 -19.47 -11.18
N GLY A 348 3.03 -18.51 -11.87
CA GLY A 348 3.27 -17.08 -11.59
C GLY A 348 4.66 -16.59 -12.01
N LEU A 349 5.43 -17.39 -12.76
CA LEU A 349 6.84 -17.09 -13.05
C LEU A 349 7.14 -16.82 -14.51
N GLN A 350 6.53 -17.56 -15.44
CA GLN A 350 6.78 -17.38 -16.88
C GLN A 350 5.47 -17.34 -17.66
N ALA A 351 5.46 -16.60 -18.76
CA ALA A 351 4.34 -16.56 -19.70
C ALA A 351 4.69 -17.26 -21.01
N ARG A 352 3.71 -17.98 -21.59
CA ARG A 352 3.88 -18.59 -22.92
C ARG A 352 4.17 -17.49 -23.95
N GLY A 353 5.18 -17.70 -24.80
CA GLY A 353 5.58 -16.72 -25.82
C GLY A 353 6.71 -15.79 -25.37
N TYR A 354 7.12 -15.83 -24.11
CA TYR A 354 8.20 -15.02 -23.54
C TYR A 354 9.28 -15.94 -22.93
N PRO A 355 10.10 -16.61 -23.74
CA PRO A 355 11.08 -17.56 -23.24
C PRO A 355 12.14 -16.88 -22.38
N ASN A 356 12.66 -17.58 -21.37
CA ASN A 356 13.73 -17.11 -20.48
C ASN A 356 13.38 -15.79 -19.75
N PHE A 357 12.10 -15.45 -19.64
CA PHE A 357 11.62 -14.26 -18.94
C PHE A 357 10.88 -14.66 -17.66
N PHE A 358 11.38 -14.21 -16.51
CA PHE A 358 10.83 -14.51 -15.20
C PHE A 358 10.23 -13.26 -14.53
N THR A 359 9.01 -13.37 -14.02
CA THR A 359 8.31 -12.34 -13.28
C THR A 359 8.32 -12.63 -11.78
N LEU A 360 9.14 -11.92 -11.01
CA LEU A 360 9.21 -12.09 -9.55
C LEU A 360 8.21 -11.16 -8.85
N VAL A 361 7.43 -11.71 -7.92
CA VAL A 361 6.44 -10.96 -7.13
C VAL A 361 5.50 -10.15 -8.02
N GLY A 362 4.95 -10.80 -9.06
CA GLY A 362 4.13 -10.17 -10.09
C GLY A 362 3.06 -11.08 -10.65
#